data_AF-A0A139P4C9-F1
#
_entry.id   AF-A0A139P4C9-F1
#
_cell.length_a   1.000
_cell.length_b   1.000
_cell.length_c   1.000
_cell.angle_alpha   90.00
_cell.angle_beta   90.00
_cell.angle_gamma   90.00
#
_symmetry.space_group_name_H-M   'P 1'
#
loop_
_entity.id
_entity.type
_entity.pdbx_description
1 polymer ?
#
loop_
_entity_poly.entity_id
_entity_poly.type
_entity_poly.pdbx_seq_one_letter_code
_entity_poly.pdbx_strand_id
1 'polypeptide(L)' 'MNQFEAIAEAIQTLEIFPERCAIVEELLRLDIKIRRLLVKNYSVFYRFDRDTVTVLRVLHQSSSLDGLLSEIGNKKD' A
#
# COMPACT_ATOMS: atom_id res chain seq x y z
N MET A 1 -2.41 4.89 -22.01
CA MET A 1 -2.13 3.84 -21.02
C MET A 1 -3.32 3.71 -20.09
N ASN A 2 -3.94 2.53 -20.03
CA ASN A 2 -5.09 2.30 -19.16
C ASN A 2 -4.68 2.40 -17.66
N GLN A 3 -5.63 2.48 -16.74
CA GLN A 3 -5.31 2.65 -15.32
C GLN A 3 -4.60 1.44 -14.73
N PHE A 4 -4.96 0.23 -15.20
CA PHE A 4 -4.36 -1.01 -14.75
C PHE A 4 -2.86 -1.05 -15.07
N GLU A 5 -2.45 -0.78 -16.32
CA GLU A 5 -1.04 -0.76 -16.72
C GLU A 5 -0.25 0.25 -15.89
N ALA A 6 -0.78 1.46 -15.70
CA ALA A 6 -0.09 2.48 -14.91
C ALA A 6 0.16 2.05 -13.46
N ILE A 7 -0.79 1.31 -12.86
CA ILE A 7 -0.66 0.78 -11.51
C ILE A 7 0.33 -0.41 -11.50
N ALA A 8 0.23 -1.32 -12.47
CA ALA A 8 1.10 -2.49 -12.57
C ALA A 8 2.57 -2.08 -12.75
N GLU A 9 2.87 -1.17 -13.69
CA GLU A 9 4.21 -0.63 -13.91
C GLU A 9 4.74 0.06 -12.65
N ALA A 10 3.92 0.88 -11.99
CA ALA A 10 4.32 1.54 -10.76
C ALA A 10 4.62 0.54 -9.63
N ILE A 11 3.86 -0.55 -9.52
CA ILE A 11 4.14 -1.63 -8.55
C ILE A 11 5.46 -2.33 -8.89
N GLN A 12 5.77 -2.59 -10.16
CA GLN A 12 7.04 -3.22 -10.55
C GLN A 12 8.25 -2.39 -10.10
N THR A 13 8.16 -1.06 -10.12
CA THR A 13 9.25 -0.20 -9.61
C THR A 13 9.54 -0.38 -8.11
N LEU A 14 8.67 -1.06 -7.34
CA LEU A 14 8.92 -1.41 -5.94
C LEU A 14 10.03 -2.46 -5.78
N GLU A 15 10.39 -3.21 -6.83
CA GLU A 15 11.48 -4.20 -6.79
C GLU A 15 12.84 -3.58 -6.45
N ILE A 16 13.14 -2.36 -6.95
CA ILE A 16 14.46 -1.74 -6.78
C ILE A 16 14.62 -1.10 -5.39
N PHE A 17 13.60 -0.36 -4.94
CA PHE A 17 13.65 0.32 -3.64
C PHE A 17 12.25 0.49 -3.07
N PRO A 18 11.68 -0.56 -2.45
CA PRO A 18 10.32 -0.53 -1.90
C PRO A 18 10.23 0.37 -0.67
N GLU A 19 11.33 0.70 -0.01
CA GLU A 19 11.29 1.53 1.19
C GLU A 19 11.19 3.04 0.92
N ARG A 20 11.27 3.47 -0.34
CA ARG A 20 11.18 4.88 -0.73
C ARG A 20 9.82 5.52 -0.46
N CYS A 21 8.76 4.73 -0.37
CA CYS A 21 7.42 5.28 -0.16
C CYS A 21 7.16 5.53 1.33
N ALA A 22 6.44 6.62 1.59
CA ALA A 22 6.06 7.02 2.94
C ALA A 22 5.24 5.94 3.65
N ILE A 23 5.48 5.80 4.95
CA ILE A 23 4.70 4.96 5.85
C ILE A 23 3.38 5.68 6.16
N VAL A 24 2.30 4.92 6.27
CA VAL A 24 0.98 5.39 6.70
C VAL A 24 0.97 5.43 8.23
N GLU A 25 1.05 6.63 8.80
CA GLU A 25 1.24 6.85 10.24
C GLU A 25 0.11 6.27 11.09
N GLU A 26 -1.13 6.30 10.59
CA GLU A 26 -2.30 5.76 11.26
C GLU A 26 -2.17 4.25 11.53
N LEU A 27 -1.41 3.55 10.67
CA LEU A 27 -1.17 2.11 10.76
C LEU A 27 0.06 1.76 11.60
N LEU A 28 0.94 2.72 11.90
CA LEU A 28 2.07 2.50 12.82
C LEU A 28 1.61 2.08 14.21
N ARG A 29 0.42 2.53 14.63
CA ARG A 29 -0.17 2.14 15.93
C ARG A 29 -0.44 0.64 16.07
N LEU A 30 -0.49 -0.06 14.94
CA LEU A 30 -0.68 -1.51 14.89
C LEU A 30 0.65 -2.29 14.83
N ASP A 31 1.80 -1.60 14.93
CA ASP A 31 3.15 -2.15 14.75
C ASP A 31 3.38 -2.79 13.36
N ILE A 32 2.62 -2.34 12.36
CA ILE A 32 2.74 -2.81 10.98
C ILE A 32 3.19 -1.63 10.10
N LYS A 33 4.35 -1.78 9.46
CA LYS A 33 4.88 -0.79 8.52
C LYS A 33 4.21 -0.90 7.16
N ILE A 34 3.09 -0.21 6.99
CA ILE A 34 2.39 -0.11 5.71
C ILE A 34 2.83 1.15 4.98
N ARG A 35 3.19 0.99 3.71
CA ARG A 35 3.66 2.07 2.84
C ARG A 35 2.63 2.38 1.76
N ARG A 36 2.64 3.63 1.29
CA ARG A 36 1.71 4.13 0.26
C ARG A 36 2.45 4.62 -0.98
N LEU A 37 2.22 3.97 -2.11
CA LEU A 37 2.65 4.43 -3.43
C LEU A 37 1.46 5.15 -4.10
N LEU A 38 1.69 6.40 -4.54
CA LEU A 38 0.69 7.18 -5.26
C LEU A 38 0.85 6.97 -6.77
N VAL A 39 -0.25 6.65 -7.44
CA VAL A 39 -0.30 6.43 -8.89
C VAL A 39 -1.54 7.12 -9.44
N LYS A 40 -1.37 8.30 -10.04
CA LYS A 40 -2.49 9.15 -10.49
C LYS A 40 -3.50 9.37 -9.34
N ASN A 41 -4.74 8.91 -9.52
CA ASN A 41 -5.83 9.04 -8.53
C ASN A 41 -5.96 7.80 -7.63
N TYR A 42 -4.95 6.92 -7.61
CA TYR A 42 -4.95 5.70 -6.81
C TYR A 42 -3.83 5.70 -5.78
N SER A 43 -4.12 5.10 -4.64
CA SER A 43 -3.15 4.76 -3.59
C SER A 43 -2.98 3.24 -3.55
N VAL A 44 -1.75 2.78 -3.73
CA VAL A 44 -1.35 1.38 -3.53
C VAL A 44 -0.77 1.25 -2.14
N PHE A 45 -1.42 0.46 -1.30
CA PHE A 45 -0.98 0.13 0.05
C PHE A 45 -0.28 -1.22 0.04
N TYR A 46 0.93 -1.27 0.57
CA TYR A 46 1.73 -2.49 0.60
C TYR A 46 2.57 -2.55 1.87
N ARG A 47 3.05 -3.74 2.19
CA ARG A 47 4.13 -3.95 3.16
C ARG A 47 5.35 -4.53 2.45
N PHE A 48 6.51 -4.29 3.04
CA PHE A 48 7.76 -4.88 2.59
C PHE A 48 8.37 -5.65 3.76
N ASP A 49 8.40 -6.98 3.64
CA ASP A 49 8.93 -7.89 4.65
C ASP A 49 9.66 -9.04 3.98
N ARG A 50 10.81 -9.46 4.53
CA ARG A 50 11.63 -10.58 4.02
C ARG A 50 11.88 -10.51 2.50
N ASP A 51 12.24 -9.33 2.01
CA ASP A 51 12.50 -9.05 0.59
C ASP A 51 11.28 -9.22 -0.34
N THR A 52 10.08 -9.27 0.23
CA THR A 52 8.82 -9.43 -0.51
C THR A 52 7.96 -8.20 -0.35
N VAL A 53 7.56 -7.62 -1.48
CA VAL A 53 6.51 -6.60 -1.54
C VAL A 53 5.17 -7.30 -1.59
N THR A 54 4.37 -7.17 -0.53
CA THR A 54 2.98 -7.66 -0.52
C THR A 54 2.03 -6.49 -0.71
N VAL A 55 1.37 -6.42 -1.87
CA VAL A 55 0.31 -5.43 -2.12
C VAL A 55 -0.93 -5.84 -1.33
N LEU A 56 -1.41 -4.95 -0.47
CA LEU A 56 -2.57 -5.18 0.40
C LEU A 56 -3.86 -4.71 -0.29
N ARG A 57 -3.83 -3.49 -0.82
CA ARG A 57 -4.98 -2.85 -1.48
C ARG A 57 -4.55 -1.81 -2.50
N VAL A 58 -5.41 -1.61 -3.49
CA VAL A 58 -5.38 -0.47 -4.40
C VAL A 58 -6.70 0.27 -4.24
N LEU A 59 -6.66 1.52 -3.80
CA LEU A 59 -7.85 2.33 -3.55
C LEU A 59 -7.82 3.56 -4.42
N HIS A 60 -8.98 3.95 -4.96
CA HIS A 60 -9.13 5.28 -5.55
C HIS A 60 -9.05 6.32 -4.42
N GLN A 61 -8.53 7.51 -4.69
CA GLN A 61 -8.34 8.57 -3.69
C GLN A 61 -9.63 9.06 -3.03
N SER A 62 -10.78 8.81 -3.66
CA SER A 62 -12.10 9.11 -3.08
C SER A 62 -12.64 8.00 -2.17
N SER A 63 -11.95 6.86 -2.08
CA SER A 63 -12.32 5.75 -1.20
C SER A 63 -11.83 6.01 0.23
N SER A 64 -12.64 5.68 1.23
CA SER A 64 -12.22 5.78 2.64
C SER A 64 -11.15 4.75 3.00
N LEU A 65 -10.26 5.13 3.91
CA LEU A 65 -9.23 4.26 4.49
C LEU A 65 -9.79 3.30 5.55
N ASP A 66 -11.01 3.53 6.05
CA ASP A 66 -11.61 2.78 7.17
C ASP A 66 -11.68 1.26 6.90
N GLY A 67 -11.98 0.87 5.66
CA GLY A 67 -12.01 -0.54 5.27
C GLY A 67 -10.64 -1.22 5.39
N LEU A 68 -9.57 -0.51 5.00
CA LEU A 68 -8.21 -1.01 5.15
C LEU A 68 -7.83 -1.12 6.63
N LEU A 69 -8.13 -0.07 7.41
CA LEU A 69 -7.81 -0.01 8.84
C LEU A 69 -8.49 -1.13 9.64
N SER A 70 -9.78 -1.36 9.38
CA SER A 70 -10.55 -2.42 10.05
C SER A 70 -10.03 -3.82 9.74
N GLU A 71 -9.71 -4.12 8.48
CA GLU A 71 -9.16 -5.43 8.11
C GLU A 71 -7.79 -5.72 8.72
N ILE A 72 -6.92 -4.70 8.78
CA ILE A 72 -5.58 -4.87 9.35
C ILE A 72 -5.64 -4.91 10.89
N GLY A 73 -6.50 -4.10 11.51
CA GLY A 73 -6.67 -4.07 12.96
C GLY A 73 -7.24 -5.37 13.54
N ASN A 74 -8.05 -6.10 12.77
CA ASN A 74 -8.69 -7.34 13.19
C ASN A 74 -7.80 -8.59 13.07
N LYS A 75 -6.62 -8.50 12.44
CA LYS A 75 -5.67 -9.62 12.28
C LYS A 75 -4.73 -9.83 13.48
N LYS A 76 -5.20 -9.54 14.70
CA LYS A 76 -4.50 -9.92 15.94
C LYS A 76 -4.99 -11.31 16.36
N ASP A 77 -4.42 -12.34 15.74
CA ASP A 77 -4.38 -13.69 16.31
C ASP A 77 -3.22 -13.79 17.32
#